data_AF-A0A9E3EE30-F1
#
_entry.id   AF-A0A9E3EE30-F1
#
_cell.length_a   1.000
_cell.length_b   1.000
_cell.length_c   1.000
_cell.angle_alpha   90.00
_cell.angle_beta   90.00
_cell.angle_gamma   90.00
#
_symmetry.space_group_name_H-M   'P 1'
#
loop_
_entity.id
_entity.type
_entity.pdbx_description
1 polymer ?
#
loop_
_entity_poly.entity_id
_entity_poly.type
_entity_poly.pdbx_seq_one_letter_code
_entity_poly.pdbx_strand_id
1 'polypeptide(L)' 'ILTEWDQFRALDLSRIKATMKAPVVADLRNIYKPDEMREAGFRYVSVGRAAVMGA' A
#
# COMPACT_ATOMS: atom_id res chain seq x y z
N ILE A 1 7.09 -0.34 -3.43
CA ILE A 1 7.92 -1.23 -2.56
C ILE A 1 8.64 -2.21 -3.46
N LEU A 2 9.98 -2.14 -3.46
CA LEU A 2 10.84 -2.98 -4.29
C LEU A 2 11.59 -4.04 -3.47
N THR A 3 11.79 -3.78 -2.18
CA THR A 3 12.47 -4.65 -1.22
C THR A 3 11.60 -4.83 0.02
N GLU A 4 11.65 -6.01 0.64
CA GLU A 4 10.75 -6.48 1.69
C GLU A 4 11.25 -6.23 3.12
N TRP A 5 12.12 -5.23 3.30
CA TRP A 5 12.65 -4.85 4.61
C TRP A 5 11.54 -4.57 5.62
N ASP A 6 11.74 -5.00 6.87
CA ASP A 6 10.73 -4.93 7.92
C ASP A 6 10.27 -3.49 8.23
N GLN A 7 11.14 -2.51 8.02
CA GLN A 7 10.81 -1.08 8.14
C GLN A 7 9.64 -0.68 7.25
N PHE A 8 9.46 -1.34 6.09
CA PHE A 8 8.33 -1.06 5.20
C PHE A 8 7.05 -1.76 5.63
N ARG A 9 7.08 -2.75 6.55
CA ARG A 9 5.90 -3.47 7.03
C ARG A 9 5.16 -2.73 8.15
N ALA A 10 5.86 -1.85 8.85
CA ALA A 10 5.35 -1.12 10.02
C ALA A 10 5.26 0.40 9.78
N LEU A 11 5.01 0.82 8.55
CA LEU A 11 4.83 2.25 8.24
C LEU A 11 3.49 2.74 8.79
N ASP A 12 3.49 3.99 9.26
CA ASP A 12 2.25 4.71 9.54
C ASP A 12 1.60 5.12 8.21
N LEU A 13 0.68 4.28 7.74
CA LEU A 13 -0.04 4.47 6.48
C LEU A 13 -0.90 5.75 6.48
N SER A 14 -1.45 6.15 7.63
CA SER A 14 -2.25 7.37 7.76
C SER A 14 -1.39 8.61 7.56
N ARG A 15 -0.22 8.66 8.18
CA ARG A 15 0.75 9.74 7.98
C ARG A 15 1.23 9.79 6.54
N ILE A 16 1.59 8.65 5.95
CA ILE A 16 2.02 8.61 4.55
C ILE A 16 0.93 9.14 3.63
N LYS A 17 -0.32 8.67 3.78
CA LYS A 17 -1.47 9.12 3.00
C LYS A 17 -1.62 10.65 3.02
N ALA A 18 -1.54 11.25 4.21
CA ALA A 18 -1.70 12.70 4.40
C ALA A 18 -0.63 13.54 3.68
N THR A 19 0.54 12.96 3.42
CA THR A 19 1.66 13.65 2.74
C THR A 19 1.70 13.44 1.23
N MET A 20 0.88 12.53 0.69
CA MET A 20 0.89 12.20 -0.73
C MET A 20 -0.07 13.08 -1.53
N LYS A 21 0.34 13.49 -2.72
CA LYS A 21 -0.56 14.14 -3.70
C LYS A 21 -1.72 13.23 -4.11
N ALA A 22 -1.47 11.93 -4.21
CA ALA A 22 -2.47 10.91 -4.46
C ALA A 22 -2.06 9.62 -3.73
N PRO A 23 -2.97 8.94 -3.00
CA PRO A 23 -2.63 7.78 -2.18
C PRO A 23 -2.56 6.50 -3.03
N VAL A 24 -1.47 6.36 -3.80
CA VAL A 24 -1.26 5.23 -4.71
C VAL A 24 -0.01 4.48 -4.30
N VAL A 25 -0.14 3.17 -4.06
CA VAL A 25 0.97 2.29 -3.66
C VAL A 25 1.12 1.15 -4.67
N ALA A 26 2.33 0.99 -5.18
CA ALA A 26 2.74 -0.18 -5.94
C ALA A 26 3.67 -1.03 -5.05
N ASP A 27 3.28 -2.27 -4.79
CA ASP A 27 4.02 -3.21 -3.94
C ASP A 27 4.40 -4.45 -4.74
N LEU A 28 5.68 -4.56 -5.09
CA LEU A 28 6.21 -5.69 -5.86
C LEU A 28 6.71 -6.83 -4.97
N ARG A 29 6.56 -6.71 -3.65
CA ARG A 29 6.96 -7.72 -2.66
C ARG A 29 5.78 -8.27 -1.86
N ASN A 30 4.58 -7.75 -2.12
CA ASN A 30 3.33 -8.21 -1.53
C ASN A 30 3.33 -8.17 0.01
N ILE A 31 4.05 -7.22 0.62
CA ILE A 31 4.20 -7.12 2.08
C ILE A 31 2.95 -6.61 2.79
N TYR A 32 2.08 -5.89 2.08
CA TYR A 32 0.76 -5.49 2.57
C TYR A 32 -0.35 -6.39 2.03
N LYS A 33 -1.44 -6.51 2.79
CA LYS A 33 -2.65 -7.19 2.31
C LYS A 33 -3.54 -6.21 1.52
N PRO A 34 -4.18 -6.66 0.42
CA PRO A 34 -5.13 -5.85 -0.33
C PRO A 34 -6.22 -5.19 0.53
N ASP A 35 -6.77 -5.91 1.51
CA ASP A 35 -7.87 -5.40 2.34
C ASP A 35 -7.42 -4.27 3.27
N GLU A 36 -6.28 -4.45 3.95
CA GLU A 36 -5.68 -3.43 4.82
C GLU A 36 -5.40 -2.12 4.05
N MET A 37 -4.91 -2.22 2.80
CA MET A 37 -4.66 -1.06 1.96
C MET A 37 -5.94 -0.38 1.48
N ARG A 38 -7.02 -1.15 1.26
CA ARG A 38 -8.34 -0.60 0.93
C ARG A 38 -8.93 0.18 2.09
N GLU A 39 -8.87 -0.40 3.29
CA GLU A 39 -9.37 0.23 4.52
C GLU A 39 -8.57 1.50 4.86
N ALA A 40 -7.25 1.49 4.64
CA ALA A 40 -6.42 2.69 4.72
C ALA A 40 -6.72 3.72 3.61
N GLY A 41 -7.51 3.34 2.59
CA GLY A 41 -7.95 4.19 1.49
C GLY A 41 -6.82 4.52 0.51
N PHE A 42 -6.00 3.53 0.18
CA PHE A 42 -5.03 3.60 -0.91
C PHE A 42 -5.56 2.89 -2.15
N ARG A 43 -5.24 3.43 -3.32
CA ARG A 43 -5.21 2.63 -4.54
C ARG A 43 -3.96 1.76 -4.49
N TYR A 44 -4.14 0.45 -4.49
CA TYR A 44 -3.06 -0.50 -4.25
C TYR A 44 -2.94 -1.51 -5.39
N VAL A 45 -1.73 -1.60 -5.93
CA VAL A 45 -1.36 -2.57 -6.97
C VAL A 45 -0.29 -3.49 -6.41
N SER A 46 -0.50 -4.79 -6.58
CA SER A 46 0.42 -5.82 -6.11
C SER A 46 0.54 -6.96 -7.10
N VAL A 47 1.61 -7.75 -6.99
CA VAL A 47 1.96 -8.75 -8.00
C VAL A 47 1.10 -10.00 -7.83
N GLY A 48 0.46 -10.44 -8.92
CA GLY A 48 -0.34 -11.67 -8.95
C GLY A 48 -1.67 -11.58 -8.19
N ARG A 49 -2.15 -10.38 -7.84
CA ARG A 49 -3.40 -10.17 -7.11
C ARG A 49 -4.26 -9.11 -7.81
N ALA A 50 -5.57 -9.18 -7.60
CA ALA A 50 -6.49 -8.18 -8.13
C ALA A 50 -6.15 -6.78 -7.60
N ALA A 51 -6.26 -5.77 -8.46
CA ALA A 51 -6.00 -4.39 -8.08
C ALA A 51 -7.07 -3.91 -7.07
N VAL A 52 -6.63 -3.13 -6.09
CA VAL A 52 -7.51 -2.49 -5.12
C VAL A 52 -7.70 -1.04 -5.54
N MET A 53 -8.97 -0.67 -5.75
CA MET A 53 -9.35 0.71 -5.92
C MET A 53 -9.58 1.32 -4.53
N GLY A 54 -8.87 2.41 -4.23
CA GLY A 54 -9.17 3.22 -3.05
C GLY A 54 -10.48 3.97 -3.26
N ALA A 55 -11.21 4.20 -2.17
CA ALA A 55 -12.36 5.10 -2.16
C ALA A 55 -11.94 6.56 -2.45
#